data_AF-A0A6P2FLN4-F1
#
_entry.id   AF-A0A6P2FLN4-F1
#
_cell.length_a   1.000
_cell.length_b   1.000
_cell.length_c   1.000
_cell.angle_alpha   90.00
_cell.angle_beta   90.00
_cell.angle_gamma   90.00
#
_symmetry.space_group_name_H-M   'P 1'
#
loop_
_entity.id
_entity.type
_entity.pdbx_description
1 polymer ?
#
loop_
_entity_poly.entity_id
_entity_poly.type
_entity_poly.pdbx_seq_one_letter_code
_entity_poly.pdbx_strand_id
1 'polypeptide(L)'
;MKKIALIAVVALALPLSALAQDSAAKPPLKERAAKSAKKVTQKVVPKRVIKKLEEAKPISEESDVVLSPEDLEVSKRVLTGTIKCELGASVAIESSQKKPGFFVLTHGSTKYFMHPVNSRTGAIRLEDPKAEAMWLQLGNKSMLMSQKQGLRLADECQANEQTAVAEDMKKNPPKSLFDGADAPKK
;
A
#
# COMPACT_ATOMS: atom_id res chain seq x y z
N MET A 1 66.89 -21.96 27.25
CA MET A 1 66.90 -21.75 28.72
C MET A 1 65.60 -21.00 29.06
N LYS A 2 64.67 -21.53 29.89
CA LYS A 2 64.43 -21.17 31.31
C LYS A 2 64.31 -19.63 31.52
N LYS A 3 63.23 -19.01 32.07
CA LYS A 3 62.02 -19.42 32.85
C LYS A 3 60.87 -18.38 32.60
N ILE A 4 59.58 -18.71 32.49
CA ILE A 4 58.47 -18.74 33.50
C ILE A 4 58.18 -17.43 34.31
N ALA A 5 56.99 -16.84 34.09
CA ALA A 5 56.08 -16.12 35.03
C ALA A 5 54.75 -15.78 34.29
N LEU A 6 53.55 -16.26 34.66
CA LEU A 6 52.61 -15.84 35.75
C LEU A 6 51.89 -14.50 35.44
N ILE A 7 50.55 -14.28 35.51
CA ILE A 7 49.41 -14.97 36.19
C ILE A 7 48.04 -14.81 35.44
N ALA A 8 47.10 -15.69 35.78
CA ALA A 8 45.71 -15.92 35.35
C ALA A 8 44.72 -14.73 35.23
N VAL A 9 43.54 -14.99 34.61
CA VAL A 9 42.21 -14.80 35.26
C VAL A 9 41.08 -15.59 34.57
N VAL A 10 40.31 -16.33 35.39
CA VAL A 10 38.91 -16.83 35.25
C VAL A 10 38.48 -17.63 34.00
N ALA A 11 38.09 -18.87 34.25
CA ALA A 11 37.19 -19.67 33.41
C ALA A 11 35.77 -19.69 34.02
N LEU A 12 34.74 -19.89 33.19
CA LEU A 12 33.56 -20.69 33.55
C LEU A 12 32.95 -21.30 32.27
N ALA A 13 32.37 -22.50 32.39
CA ALA A 13 32.25 -23.44 31.26
C ALA A 13 30.88 -23.48 30.58
N LEU A 14 30.87 -23.86 29.29
CA LEU A 14 29.72 -24.51 28.64
C LEU A 14 29.68 -26.01 29.02
N PRO A 15 28.50 -26.63 29.15
CA PRO A 15 28.35 -28.08 29.03
C PRO A 15 27.81 -28.48 27.65
N LEU A 16 28.44 -29.49 27.03
CA LEU A 16 27.94 -30.20 25.86
C LEU A 16 26.93 -31.30 26.25
N SER A 17 26.02 -31.59 25.32
CA SER A 17 25.39 -32.88 24.99
C SER A 17 25.27 -34.01 26.03
N ALA A 18 24.05 -34.53 26.19
CA ALA A 18 23.82 -35.95 26.48
C ALA A 18 22.58 -36.47 25.72
N LEU A 19 22.75 -37.53 24.93
CA LEU A 19 21.66 -38.32 24.34
C LEU A 19 21.31 -39.47 25.29
N ALA A 20 20.03 -39.82 25.39
CA ALA A 20 19.59 -41.04 26.05
C ALA A 20 18.66 -41.84 25.10
N GLN A 21 19.13 -43.01 24.67
CA GLN A 21 18.29 -44.07 24.10
C GLN A 21 17.92 -45.03 25.24
N ASP A 22 16.70 -45.56 25.24
CA ASP A 22 16.39 -46.77 25.99
C ASP A 22 15.56 -47.74 25.12
N SER A 23 15.60 -49.03 25.45
CA SER A 23 15.43 -50.14 24.52
C SER A 23 14.21 -51.03 24.78
N ALA A 24 13.94 -51.87 23.78
CA ALA A 24 12.77 -52.72 23.65
C ALA A 24 12.51 -53.74 24.77
N ALA A 25 11.22 -54.01 25.01
CA ALA A 25 10.70 -55.28 25.54
C ALA A 25 9.32 -55.62 24.91
N LYS A 26 9.01 -56.92 24.75
CA LYS A 26 7.79 -57.49 24.14
C LYS A 26 7.56 -58.92 24.71
N PRO A 27 6.36 -59.56 24.59
CA PRO A 27 5.11 -59.08 23.97
C PRO A 27 4.00 -58.76 25.01
N PRO A 28 2.98 -59.58 25.40
CA PRO A 28 2.51 -60.91 24.96
C PRO A 28 1.32 -60.83 23.95
N LEU A 29 0.24 -61.61 24.13
CA LEU A 29 -0.83 -61.88 23.14
C LEU A 29 -2.24 -61.76 23.76
N LYS A 30 -3.19 -61.11 23.06
CA LYS A 30 -4.60 -61.54 23.03
C LYS A 30 -5.35 -60.99 21.81
N GLU A 31 -6.35 -61.74 21.39
CA GLU A 31 -7.00 -61.73 20.08
C GLU A 31 -8.41 -61.13 20.16
N ARG A 32 -8.82 -60.29 19.18
CA ARG A 32 -10.06 -60.49 18.38
C ARG A 32 -10.47 -59.32 17.46
N ALA A 33 -10.97 -59.74 16.30
CA ALA A 33 -12.15 -59.25 15.57
C ALA A 33 -12.22 -57.78 15.09
N ALA A 34 -12.13 -57.68 13.76
CA ALA A 34 -12.63 -56.65 12.86
C ALA A 34 -13.86 -55.81 13.29
N LYS A 35 -13.89 -54.55 12.82
CA LYS A 35 -14.99 -54.04 11.96
C LYS A 35 -14.69 -52.72 11.25
N SER A 36 -15.26 -52.62 10.05
CA SER A 36 -15.65 -51.39 9.33
C SER A 36 -14.57 -50.37 8.92
N ALA A 37 -14.19 -50.43 7.64
CA ALA A 37 -13.66 -49.26 6.95
C ALA A 37 -14.74 -48.17 6.83
N LYS A 38 -14.37 -46.91 7.09
CA LYS A 38 -15.13 -45.75 6.60
C LYS A 38 -14.17 -44.69 6.08
N LYS A 39 -13.88 -44.79 4.78
CA LYS A 39 -12.99 -43.89 4.03
C LYS A 39 -13.64 -42.51 3.92
N VAL A 40 -13.30 -41.59 4.82
CA VAL A 40 -13.75 -40.18 4.74
C VAL A 40 -12.98 -39.50 3.60
N THR A 41 -13.60 -39.46 2.43
CA THR A 41 -13.12 -38.68 1.28
C THR A 41 -13.28 -37.19 1.56
N GLN A 42 -12.25 -36.58 2.16
CA GLN A 42 -12.10 -35.12 2.12
C GLN A 42 -11.95 -34.70 0.66
N LYS A 43 -12.98 -34.03 0.12
CA LYS A 43 -12.90 -33.35 -1.18
C LYS A 43 -11.96 -32.16 -1.04
N VAL A 44 -10.67 -32.37 -1.33
CA VAL A 44 -9.71 -31.29 -1.54
C VAL A 44 -10.12 -30.54 -2.79
N VAL A 45 -10.78 -29.39 -2.61
CA VAL A 45 -11.16 -28.50 -3.72
C VAL A 45 -9.87 -27.96 -4.36
N PRO A 46 -9.69 -28.10 -5.69
CA PRO A 46 -8.43 -27.72 -6.32
C PRO A 46 -8.21 -26.21 -6.31
N LYS A 47 -7.00 -25.81 -5.91
CA LYS A 47 -6.48 -24.44 -5.69
C LYS A 47 -6.58 -23.49 -6.90
N ARG A 48 -7.07 -23.95 -8.06
CA ARG A 48 -7.20 -23.17 -9.31
C ARG A 48 -8.42 -22.22 -9.37
N VAL A 49 -9.43 -22.41 -8.52
CA VAL A 49 -10.63 -21.53 -8.52
C VAL A 49 -10.35 -20.18 -7.84
N ILE A 50 -9.45 -20.15 -6.86
CA ILE A 50 -9.15 -18.93 -6.06
C ILE A 50 -8.54 -17.83 -6.94
N LYS A 51 -7.63 -18.19 -7.86
CA LYS A 51 -6.93 -17.22 -8.72
C LYS A 51 -7.84 -16.50 -9.74
N LYS A 52 -9.07 -16.97 -9.97
CA LYS A 52 -10.02 -16.34 -10.92
C LYS A 52 -11.07 -15.44 -10.24
N LEU A 53 -11.02 -15.29 -8.91
CA LEU A 53 -11.97 -14.46 -8.16
C LEU A 53 -11.41 -13.09 -7.74
N GLU A 54 -10.09 -12.89 -7.80
CA GLU A 54 -9.46 -11.59 -7.52
C GLU A 54 -9.48 -10.62 -8.71
N GLU A 55 -9.69 -11.13 -9.94
CA GLU A 55 -9.49 -10.36 -11.18
C GLU A 55 -10.75 -9.62 -11.68
N ALA A 56 -11.87 -9.73 -10.97
CA ALA A 56 -13.12 -9.05 -11.31
C ALA A 56 -13.99 -8.78 -10.07
N LYS A 57 -13.56 -7.86 -9.20
CA LYS A 57 -14.55 -7.08 -8.43
C LYS A 57 -15.25 -6.15 -9.44
N PRO A 58 -16.55 -6.30 -9.70
CA PRO A 58 -17.27 -5.32 -10.50
C PRO A 58 -17.15 -3.96 -9.79
N ILE A 59 -16.80 -2.92 -10.53
CA ILE A 59 -16.78 -1.57 -9.99
C ILE A 59 -18.21 -1.26 -9.57
N SER A 60 -18.45 -1.04 -8.29
CA SER A 60 -19.76 -0.61 -7.79
C SER A 60 -19.87 0.91 -8.02
N GLU A 61 -20.02 1.30 -9.29
CA GLU A 61 -20.11 2.68 -9.81
C GLU A 61 -21.34 3.46 -9.29
N GLU A 62 -22.21 2.77 -8.56
CA GLU A 62 -23.38 3.27 -7.84
C GLU A 62 -22.94 4.01 -6.57
N SER A 63 -22.13 5.07 -6.69
CA SER A 63 -22.00 6.05 -5.60
C SER A 63 -23.27 6.89 -5.52
N ASP A 64 -23.98 6.84 -4.39
CA ASP A 64 -25.15 7.70 -4.09
C ASP A 64 -24.80 9.17 -3.83
N VAL A 65 -23.50 9.51 -3.92
CA VAL A 65 -23.01 10.87 -3.80
C VAL A 65 -23.54 11.73 -4.96
N VAL A 66 -24.21 12.83 -4.60
CA VAL A 66 -24.61 13.89 -5.54
C VAL A 66 -23.55 14.99 -5.46
N LEU A 67 -22.98 15.37 -6.61
CA LEU A 67 -21.98 16.43 -6.68
C LEU A 67 -22.63 17.80 -6.44
N SER A 68 -22.00 18.63 -5.60
CA SER A 68 -22.37 20.04 -5.51
C SER A 68 -21.90 20.81 -6.76
N PRO A 69 -22.43 22.01 -7.05
CA PRO A 69 -21.91 22.85 -8.13
C PRO A 69 -20.42 23.19 -7.93
N GLU A 70 -19.94 23.31 -6.69
CA GLU A 70 -18.52 23.55 -6.40
C GLU A 70 -17.65 22.35 -6.79
N ASP A 71 -18.10 21.13 -6.48
CA ASP A 71 -17.39 19.89 -6.85
C ASP A 71 -17.35 19.70 -8.38
N LEU A 72 -18.38 20.16 -9.10
CA LEU A 72 -18.39 20.19 -10.57
C LEU A 72 -17.38 21.21 -11.13
N GLU A 73 -17.10 22.33 -10.45
CA GLU A 73 -16.02 23.23 -10.87
C GLU A 73 -14.63 22.66 -10.59
N VAL A 74 -14.46 21.96 -9.45
CA VAL A 74 -13.25 21.21 -9.14
C VAL A 74 -12.99 20.13 -10.20
N SER A 75 -14.04 19.43 -10.65
CA SER A 75 -13.92 18.37 -11.68
C SER A 75 -13.25 18.84 -12.97
N LYS A 76 -13.48 20.10 -13.38
CA LYS A 76 -12.91 20.68 -14.61
C LYS A 76 -11.40 20.93 -14.53
N ARG A 77 -10.81 20.89 -13.34
CA ARG A 77 -9.39 21.16 -13.07
C ARG A 77 -8.59 19.88 -12.78
N VAL A 78 -9.26 18.72 -12.76
CA VAL A 78 -8.64 17.41 -12.53
C VAL A 78 -7.79 17.05 -13.74
N LEU A 79 -6.53 16.69 -13.50
CA LEU A 79 -5.63 16.24 -14.56
C LEU A 79 -5.93 14.77 -14.89
N THR A 80 -6.30 14.52 -16.13
CA THR A 80 -6.62 13.19 -16.67
C THR A 80 -5.47 12.64 -17.52
N GLY A 81 -5.45 11.34 -17.75
CA GLY A 81 -4.40 10.62 -18.48
C GLY A 81 -3.56 9.69 -17.60
N THR A 82 -2.47 9.17 -18.15
CA THR A 82 -1.53 8.30 -17.42
C THR A 82 -0.43 9.13 -16.78
N ILE A 83 -0.45 9.18 -15.45
CA ILE A 83 0.48 9.91 -14.60
C ILE A 83 1.56 8.94 -14.10
N LYS A 84 2.83 9.35 -14.19
CA LYS A 84 3.97 8.57 -13.66
C LYS A 84 4.28 9.01 -12.23
N CYS A 85 4.56 8.03 -11.38
CA CYS A 85 4.79 8.20 -9.95
C CYS A 85 6.17 7.68 -9.56
N GLU A 86 6.54 7.90 -8.30
CA GLU A 86 7.75 7.35 -7.69
C GLU A 86 7.78 5.81 -7.76
N LEU A 87 8.97 5.23 -7.57
CA LEU A 87 9.21 3.78 -7.53
C LEU A 87 8.75 3.01 -8.80
N GLY A 88 8.50 3.72 -9.90
CA GLY A 88 8.01 3.14 -11.16
C GLY A 88 6.49 2.88 -11.18
N ALA A 89 5.75 3.32 -10.16
CA ALA A 89 4.29 3.25 -10.16
C ALA A 89 3.68 4.16 -11.22
N SER A 90 2.45 3.85 -11.65
CA SER A 90 1.69 4.70 -12.57
C SER A 90 0.20 4.63 -12.29
N VAL A 91 -0.44 5.79 -12.32
CA VAL A 91 -1.86 5.99 -12.07
C VAL A 91 -2.50 6.51 -13.35
N ALA A 92 -3.55 5.86 -13.84
CA ALA A 92 -4.35 6.37 -14.96
C ALA A 92 -5.67 6.96 -14.43
N ILE A 93 -6.00 8.19 -14.83
CA ILE A 93 -7.22 8.90 -14.43
C ILE A 93 -8.04 9.20 -15.67
N GLU A 94 -9.28 8.70 -15.71
CA GLU A 94 -10.20 8.88 -16.83
C GLU A 94 -11.52 9.49 -16.32
N SER A 95 -12.13 10.40 -17.09
CA SER A 95 -13.47 10.91 -16.80
C SER A 95 -14.52 9.83 -17.02
N SER A 96 -15.42 9.61 -16.06
CA SER A 96 -16.51 8.64 -16.19
C SER A 96 -17.52 9.07 -17.25
N GLN A 97 -17.74 8.22 -18.26
CA GLN A 97 -18.82 8.41 -19.24
C GLN A 97 -20.22 8.24 -18.64
N LYS A 98 -20.33 7.55 -17.49
CA LYS A 98 -21.62 7.19 -16.86
C LYS A 98 -22.17 8.28 -15.95
N LYS A 99 -21.30 9.07 -15.32
CA LYS A 99 -21.65 10.20 -14.47
C LYS A 99 -20.67 11.35 -14.71
N PRO A 100 -21.09 12.50 -15.27
CA PRO A 100 -20.19 13.63 -15.47
C PRO A 100 -19.67 14.15 -14.13
N GLY A 101 -18.42 14.58 -14.09
CA GLY A 101 -17.73 15.02 -12.87
C GLY A 101 -17.15 13.91 -11.99
N PHE A 102 -17.43 12.63 -12.28
CA PHE A 102 -16.77 11.49 -11.63
C PHE A 102 -15.57 11.00 -12.44
N PHE A 103 -14.62 10.36 -11.76
CA PHE A 103 -13.38 9.87 -12.34
C PHE A 103 -13.15 8.39 -12.00
N VAL A 104 -12.65 7.63 -12.98
CA VAL A 104 -12.14 6.29 -12.76
C VAL A 104 -10.62 6.39 -12.63
N LEU A 105 -10.11 6.06 -11.45
CA LEU A 105 -8.67 6.02 -11.19
C LEU A 105 -8.20 4.56 -11.18
N THR A 106 -7.24 4.21 -12.02
CA THR A 106 -6.65 2.87 -12.09
C THR A 106 -5.21 2.92 -11.59
N HIS A 107 -4.88 2.09 -10.60
CA HIS A 107 -3.52 1.92 -10.08
C HIS A 107 -3.19 0.42 -10.00
N GLY A 108 -2.26 -0.02 -10.86
CA GLY A 108 -1.98 -1.45 -11.05
C GLY A 108 -3.22 -2.21 -11.50
N SER A 109 -3.63 -3.23 -10.72
CA SER A 109 -4.86 -4.00 -10.94
C SER A 109 -6.11 -3.39 -10.28
N THR A 110 -5.97 -2.37 -9.43
CA THR A 110 -7.09 -1.80 -8.67
C THR A 110 -7.70 -0.61 -9.41
N LYS A 111 -9.04 -0.57 -9.44
CA LYS A 111 -9.82 0.56 -9.95
C LYS A 111 -10.64 1.19 -8.83
N TYR A 112 -10.66 2.51 -8.80
CA TYR A 112 -11.37 3.35 -7.84
C TYR A 112 -12.37 4.23 -8.59
N PHE A 113 -13.57 4.40 -8.03
CA PHE A 113 -14.59 5.28 -8.58
C PHE A 113 -14.67 6.53 -7.70
N MET A 114 -13.97 7.57 -8.14
CA MET A 114 -13.71 8.76 -7.35
C MET A 114 -14.61 9.93 -7.72
N HIS A 115 -14.96 10.72 -6.71
CA HIS A 115 -15.69 11.97 -6.85
C HIS A 115 -14.85 13.15 -6.32
N PRO A 116 -14.90 14.32 -6.96
CA PRO A 116 -14.28 15.53 -6.43
C PRO A 116 -14.96 15.97 -5.14
N VAL A 117 -14.15 16.47 -4.21
CA VAL A 117 -14.59 17.06 -2.95
C VAL A 117 -13.89 18.39 -2.75
N ASN A 118 -14.65 19.47 -2.54
CA ASN A 118 -14.10 20.78 -2.23
C ASN A 118 -13.08 20.70 -1.05
N SER A 119 -11.93 21.34 -1.22
CA SER A 119 -10.80 21.33 -0.29
C SER A 119 -10.41 22.75 0.09
N ARG A 120 -10.39 23.02 1.40
CA ARG A 120 -10.04 24.34 1.96
C ARG A 120 -8.61 24.79 1.65
N THR A 121 -7.71 23.88 1.27
CA THR A 121 -6.32 24.19 0.92
C THR A 121 -6.12 24.55 -0.55
N GLY A 122 -7.18 24.50 -1.38
CA GLY A 122 -7.10 24.73 -2.82
C GLY A 122 -6.48 23.58 -3.64
N ALA A 123 -5.92 22.56 -2.97
CA ALA A 123 -5.49 21.31 -3.62
C ALA A 123 -6.70 20.49 -4.04
N ILE A 124 -6.68 19.93 -5.25
CA ILE A 124 -7.80 19.15 -5.80
C ILE A 124 -7.80 17.78 -5.12
N ARG A 125 -8.95 17.38 -4.58
CA ARG A 125 -9.11 16.16 -3.79
C ARG A 125 -10.23 15.32 -4.39
N LEU A 126 -9.93 14.07 -4.72
CA LEU A 126 -10.92 13.09 -5.15
C LEU A 126 -10.99 11.98 -4.11
N GLU A 127 -12.20 11.53 -3.78
CA GLU A 127 -12.42 10.45 -2.79
C GLU A 127 -13.25 9.32 -3.39
N ASP A 128 -12.93 8.07 -3.06
CA ASP A 128 -13.78 6.90 -3.28
C ASP A 128 -14.30 6.44 -1.91
N PRO A 129 -15.58 6.67 -1.57
CA PRO A 129 -16.13 6.33 -0.27
C PRO A 129 -16.33 4.82 -0.05
N LYS A 130 -16.25 4.00 -1.10
CA LYS A 130 -16.39 2.53 -1.02
C LYS A 130 -15.04 1.84 -0.86
N ALA A 131 -14.02 2.34 -1.54
CA ALA A 131 -12.65 1.86 -1.43
C ALA A 131 -11.84 2.55 -0.32
N GLU A 132 -12.39 3.63 0.26
CA GLU A 132 -11.72 4.48 1.26
C GLU A 132 -10.35 4.94 0.74
N ALA A 133 -10.36 5.45 -0.50
CA ALA A 133 -9.17 5.89 -1.22
C ALA A 133 -9.28 7.38 -1.56
N MET A 134 -8.16 8.10 -1.46
CA MET A 134 -8.06 9.53 -1.73
C MET A 134 -6.97 9.78 -2.75
N TRP A 135 -7.31 10.49 -3.82
CA TRP A 135 -6.34 11.15 -4.70
C TRP A 135 -6.22 12.61 -4.31
N LEU A 136 -4.98 13.09 -4.16
CA LEU A 136 -4.70 14.49 -3.85
C LEU A 136 -3.75 15.05 -4.92
N GLN A 137 -4.20 16.09 -5.62
CA GLN A 137 -3.48 16.77 -6.70
C GLN A 137 -3.10 18.18 -6.22
N LEU A 138 -1.81 18.38 -5.93
CA LEU A 138 -1.21 19.70 -5.66
C LEU A 138 -0.75 20.32 -6.99
N GLY A 139 -0.30 21.57 -6.98
CA GLY A 139 0.15 22.26 -8.20
C GLY A 139 1.35 21.60 -8.89
N ASN A 140 2.24 20.95 -8.13
CA ASN A 140 3.50 20.37 -8.62
C ASN A 140 3.57 18.84 -8.60
N LYS A 141 2.79 18.18 -7.74
CA LYS A 141 2.80 16.72 -7.52
C LYS A 141 1.41 16.24 -7.10
N SER A 142 1.13 14.98 -7.35
CA SER A 142 -0.08 14.29 -6.90
C SER A 142 0.29 13.03 -6.12
N MET A 143 -0.67 12.48 -5.36
CA MET A 143 -0.48 11.23 -4.61
C MET A 143 -1.79 10.47 -4.42
N LEU A 144 -1.72 9.15 -4.39
CA LEU A 144 -2.81 8.23 -4.06
C LEU A 144 -2.60 7.67 -2.65
N MET A 145 -3.61 7.79 -1.79
CA MET A 145 -3.58 7.30 -0.41
C MET A 145 -4.78 6.39 -0.15
N SER A 146 -4.57 5.28 0.57
CA SER A 146 -5.65 4.52 1.20
C SER A 146 -5.93 5.08 2.58
N GLN A 147 -7.10 5.68 2.79
CA GLN A 147 -7.56 6.10 4.12
C GLN A 147 -7.71 4.89 5.04
N LYS A 148 -8.25 3.77 4.52
CA LYS A 148 -8.44 2.50 5.26
C LYS A 148 -7.17 1.97 5.91
N GLN A 149 -6.05 2.06 5.20
CA GLN A 149 -4.76 1.52 5.63
C GLN A 149 -3.80 2.60 6.17
N GLY A 150 -4.15 3.88 6.05
CA GLY A 150 -3.25 5.01 6.31
C GLY A 150 -2.00 5.02 5.41
N LEU A 151 -2.01 4.28 4.30
CA LEU A 151 -0.84 4.01 3.48
C LEU A 151 -0.89 4.80 2.17
N ARG A 152 0.26 5.37 1.79
CA ARG A 152 0.47 6.02 0.49
C ARG A 152 0.73 4.91 -0.55
N LEU A 153 -0.16 4.82 -1.54
CA LEU A 153 -0.17 3.76 -2.56
C LEU A 153 0.66 4.12 -3.80
N ALA A 154 0.67 5.41 -4.16
CA ALA A 154 1.48 5.96 -5.22
C ALA A 154 1.86 7.39 -4.85
N ASP A 155 3.14 7.69 -4.87
CA ASP A 155 3.69 8.98 -4.42
C ASP A 155 4.40 9.74 -5.52
N GLU A 156 4.55 11.05 -5.29
CA GLU A 156 5.23 12.00 -6.17
C GLU A 156 4.80 11.91 -7.65
N CYS A 157 3.53 11.62 -7.88
CA CYS A 157 2.94 11.48 -9.21
C CYS A 157 2.97 12.82 -9.95
N GLN A 158 3.65 12.88 -11.09
CA GLN A 158 3.82 14.08 -11.90
C GLN A 158 3.09 13.91 -13.23
N ALA A 159 2.01 14.67 -13.44
CA ALA A 159 1.42 14.84 -14.75
C ALA A 159 2.25 15.84 -15.57
N ASN A 160 2.21 15.76 -16.91
CA ASN A 160 3.05 16.58 -17.80
C ASN A 160 2.96 18.10 -17.49
N GLU A 161 1.77 18.60 -17.18
CA GLU A 161 1.54 20.00 -16.79
C GLU A 161 2.16 20.34 -15.42
N GLN A 162 2.14 19.39 -14.47
CA GLN A 162 2.76 19.54 -13.15
C GLN A 162 4.29 19.49 -13.24
N THR A 163 4.86 18.73 -14.19
CA THR A 163 6.32 18.67 -14.41
C THR A 163 6.88 20.04 -14.78
N ALA A 164 6.18 20.80 -15.63
CA ALA A 164 6.57 22.16 -15.99
C ALA A 164 6.55 23.11 -14.78
N VAL A 165 5.52 23.02 -13.93
CA VAL A 165 5.43 23.78 -12.66
C VAL A 165 6.53 23.36 -11.68
N ALA A 166 6.82 22.07 -11.57
CA ALA A 166 7.89 21.55 -10.71
C ALA A 166 9.29 22.02 -11.18
N GLU A 167 9.52 22.10 -12.50
CA GLU A 167 10.73 22.68 -13.06
C GLU A 167 10.88 24.17 -12.80
N ASP A 168 9.80 24.95 -12.94
CA ASP A 168 9.83 26.38 -12.62
C ASP A 168 10.05 26.61 -11.12
N MET A 169 9.35 25.89 -10.25
CA MET A 169 9.59 25.93 -8.79
C MET A 169 11.03 25.51 -8.41
N LYS A 170 11.71 24.70 -9.23
CA LYS A 170 13.12 24.34 -9.02
C LYS A 170 14.08 25.45 -9.48
N LYS A 171 13.70 26.26 -10.46
CA LYS A 171 14.45 27.44 -10.94
C LYS A 171 14.19 28.66 -10.04
N ASN A 172 12.96 28.80 -9.57
CA ASN A 172 12.43 29.89 -8.75
C ASN A 172 11.76 29.32 -7.47
N PRO A 173 12.54 28.86 -6.48
CA PRO A 173 11.96 28.37 -5.24
C PRO A 173 11.16 29.48 -4.53
N PRO A 174 10.00 29.18 -3.92
CA PRO A 174 9.25 30.16 -3.15
C PRO A 174 10.15 30.72 -2.05
N LYS A 175 10.18 32.05 -1.91
CA LYS A 175 11.03 32.75 -0.94
C LYS A 175 10.85 32.16 0.45
N SER A 176 11.95 31.84 1.12
CA SER A 176 11.91 31.33 2.48
C SER A 176 11.25 32.35 3.39
N LEU A 177 10.27 31.90 4.19
CA LEU A 177 9.58 32.76 5.18
C LEU A 177 10.52 33.29 6.27
N PHE A 178 11.73 32.75 6.36
CA PHE A 178 12.77 33.16 7.32
C PHE A 178 13.79 34.16 6.75
N ASP A 179 13.79 34.41 5.43
CA ASP A 179 14.67 35.39 4.76
C ASP A 179 14.09 36.83 4.80
N GLY A 180 13.04 37.02 5.60
CA GLY A 180 12.20 38.23 5.65
C GLY A 180 12.42 39.08 6.89
N ALA A 181 13.65 39.20 7.37
CA ALA A 181 14.02 40.10 8.47
C ALA A 181 15.37 40.80 8.19
N ASP A 182 15.50 41.40 7.01
CA ASP A 182 16.43 42.51 6.79
C ASP A 182 16.06 43.65 7.75
N ALA A 183 16.67 43.62 8.95
CA ALA A 183 16.55 44.72 9.90
C ALA A 183 17.07 46.01 9.22
N PRO A 184 16.34 47.12 9.31
CA PRO A 184 16.78 48.37 8.70
C PRO A 184 18.13 48.76 9.31
N LYS A 185 19.18 48.80 8.48
CA LYS A 185 20.50 49.29 8.88
C LYS A 185 20.34 50.72 9.40
N LYS A 186 20.70 50.92 10.65
CA LYS A 186 20.62 52.18 11.39
C LYS A 186 22.04 52.61 11.78
#